data_AF-X7ZEB5-F1
#
_entry.id   AF-X7ZEB5-F1
#
_cell.length_a   1.000
_cell.length_b   1.000
_cell.length_c   1.000
_cell.angle_alpha   90.00
_cell.angle_beta   90.00
_cell.angle_gamma   90.00
#
_symmetry.space_group_name_H-M   'P 1'
#
loop_
_entity.id
_entity.type
_entity.pdbx_description
1 polymer ?
#
loop_
_entity_poly.entity_id
_entity_poly.type
_entity_poly.pdbx_seq_one_letter_code
_entity_poly.pdbx_strand_id
1 'polypeptide(L)'
;MARQVRSEITRRKILDAAVDVFGEAGYAAAGWGTIIDRTGMTKGALYHHFDSKEALASAIIEEGSEALLGAFRNVCGSASPALENMIHGTFAVAHLLSVDKVARAAEQLTAVLAGFNAAAAHFFSAGVGEMAEQARRAIAEGDLRDDVDPELVSESIVGATFGMRLQANVA
;
A
#
# COMPACT_ATOMS: atom_id res chain seq x y z
N MET A 1 12.08 -9.00 -25.63
CA MET A 1 10.88 -9.45 -24.88
C MET A 1 11.18 -10.60 -23.91
N ALA A 2 11.64 -11.78 -24.34
CA ALA A 2 11.85 -12.94 -23.43
C ALA A 2 12.78 -12.66 -22.21
N ARG A 3 13.87 -11.90 -22.39
CA ARG A 3 14.79 -11.52 -21.30
C ARG A 3 14.13 -10.60 -20.26
N GLN A 4 13.27 -9.68 -20.70
CA GLN A 4 12.56 -8.74 -19.82
C GLN A 4 11.49 -9.46 -19.00
N VAL A 5 10.70 -10.32 -19.65
CA VAL A 5 9.70 -11.18 -18.96
C VAL A 5 10.36 -12.04 -17.88
N ARG A 6 11.52 -12.64 -18.18
CA ARG A 6 12.26 -13.42 -17.18
C ARG A 6 12.72 -12.58 -16.00
N SER A 7 13.21 -11.37 -16.27
CA SER A 7 13.64 -10.41 -15.24
C SER A 7 12.47 -10.00 -14.32
N GLU A 8 11.28 -9.76 -14.88
CA GLU A 8 10.08 -9.41 -14.13
C GLU A 8 9.57 -10.57 -13.26
N ILE A 9 9.56 -11.79 -13.81
CA ILE A 9 9.22 -13.01 -13.03
C ILE A 9 10.17 -13.18 -11.84
N THR A 10 11.46 -12.95 -12.07
CA THR A 10 12.47 -13.03 -11.01
C THR A 10 12.28 -11.94 -9.96
N ARG A 11 12.04 -10.69 -10.37
CA ARG A 11 11.73 -9.59 -9.45
C ARG A 11 10.51 -9.92 -8.58
N ARG A 12 9.44 -10.44 -9.19
CA ARG A 12 8.22 -10.86 -8.47
C ARG A 12 8.51 -11.91 -7.40
N LYS A 13 9.28 -12.95 -7.74
CA LYS A 13 9.68 -13.99 -6.77
C LYS A 13 10.45 -13.44 -5.58
N ILE A 14 11.32 -12.45 -5.80
CA ILE A 14 12.08 -11.81 -4.72
C ILE A 14 11.15 -11.01 -3.80
N LEU A 15 10.22 -10.24 -4.38
CA LEU A 15 9.22 -9.49 -3.62
C LEU A 15 8.32 -10.41 -2.80
N ASP A 16 7.81 -11.49 -3.39
CA ASP A 16 6.94 -12.44 -2.70
C ASP A 16 7.66 -13.08 -1.50
N ALA A 17 8.91 -13.51 -1.69
CA ALA A 17 9.73 -14.06 -0.61
C ALA A 17 9.97 -13.04 0.50
N ALA A 18 10.22 -11.77 0.15
CA ALA A 18 10.46 -10.70 1.10
C ALA A 18 9.20 -10.34 1.89
N VAL A 19 8.05 -10.25 1.22
CA VAL A 19 6.74 -10.07 1.86
C VAL A 19 6.50 -11.14 2.92
N ASP A 20 6.77 -12.41 2.59
CA ASP A 20 6.60 -13.50 3.55
C ASP A 20 7.59 -13.36 4.72
N VAL A 21 8.87 -13.06 4.47
CA VAL A 21 9.88 -12.94 5.55
C VAL A 21 9.60 -11.74 6.46
N PHE A 22 9.22 -10.61 5.89
CA PHE A 22 8.84 -9.42 6.66
C PHE A 22 7.57 -9.66 7.47
N GLY A 23 6.59 -10.39 6.92
CA GLY A 23 5.37 -10.76 7.64
C GLY A 23 5.60 -11.72 8.81
N GLU A 24 6.57 -12.64 8.69
CA GLU A 24 6.87 -13.63 9.73
C GLU A 24 7.78 -13.09 10.84
N ALA A 25 8.86 -12.37 10.47
CA ALA A 25 9.89 -11.95 11.43
C ALA A 25 9.80 -10.47 11.80
N GLY A 26 8.98 -9.68 11.10
CA GLY A 26 9.02 -8.23 11.14
C GLY A 26 10.21 -7.66 10.38
N TYR A 27 10.12 -6.39 9.99
CA TYR A 27 11.15 -5.75 9.18
C TYR A 27 12.51 -5.77 9.87
N ALA A 28 12.63 -5.40 11.15
CA ALA A 28 13.92 -5.29 11.82
C ALA A 28 14.70 -6.62 11.87
N ALA A 29 14.03 -7.72 12.26
CA ALA A 29 14.67 -9.02 12.44
C ALA A 29 14.85 -9.81 11.12
N ALA A 30 14.15 -9.44 10.05
CA ALA A 30 14.29 -10.09 8.75
C ALA A 30 15.72 -9.97 8.19
N GLY A 31 16.43 -11.10 8.09
CA GLY A 31 17.77 -11.15 7.51
C GLY A 31 17.76 -11.15 5.99
N TRP A 32 18.66 -10.39 5.36
CA TRP A 32 18.86 -10.43 3.91
C TRP A 32 19.20 -11.84 3.40
N GLY A 33 19.98 -12.61 4.18
CA GLY A 33 20.27 -14.02 3.90
C GLY A 33 19.02 -14.89 3.89
N THR A 34 18.12 -14.72 4.86
CA THR A 34 16.85 -15.46 4.94
C THR A 34 15.97 -15.22 3.71
N ILE A 35 15.94 -13.98 3.21
CA ILE A 35 15.21 -13.65 1.97
C ILE A 35 15.86 -14.37 0.77
N ILE A 36 17.19 -14.33 0.65
CA ILE A 36 17.93 -15.06 -0.41
C ILE A 36 17.61 -16.56 -0.35
N ASP A 37 17.71 -17.17 0.82
CA ASP A 37 17.47 -18.61 1.00
C ASP A 37 16.03 -18.99 0.62
N ARG A 38 15.03 -18.16 0.98
CA ARG A 38 13.63 -18.38 0.60
C ARG A 38 13.42 -18.32 -0.91
N THR A 39 14.14 -17.47 -1.63
CA THR A 39 14.02 -17.39 -3.10
C THR A 39 14.64 -18.58 -3.84
N GLY A 40 15.56 -19.30 -3.19
CA GLY A 40 16.39 -20.34 -3.84
C GLY A 40 17.35 -19.78 -4.90
N MET A 41 17.56 -18.47 -4.92
CA MET A 41 18.42 -17.79 -5.88
C MET A 41 19.83 -17.58 -5.34
N THR A 42 20.78 -17.29 -6.24
CA THR A 42 22.10 -16.86 -5.81
C THR A 42 22.06 -15.42 -5.29
N LYS A 43 22.94 -15.13 -4.34
CA LYS A 43 23.15 -13.77 -3.80
C LYS A 43 23.29 -12.73 -4.92
N GLY A 44 24.17 -12.98 -5.89
CA GLY A 44 24.41 -12.07 -7.02
C GLY A 44 23.18 -11.81 -7.91
N ALA A 45 22.32 -12.81 -8.10
CA ALA A 45 21.09 -12.62 -8.85
C ALA A 45 20.08 -11.72 -8.12
N LEU A 46 20.04 -11.78 -6.79
CA LEU A 46 19.16 -10.93 -5.99
C LEU A 46 19.66 -9.47 -5.94
N TYR A 47 20.97 -9.26 -5.78
CA TYR A 47 21.58 -7.93 -5.86
C TYR A 47 21.42 -7.26 -7.21
N HIS A 48 21.22 -8.02 -8.30
CA HIS A 48 20.91 -7.43 -9.60
C HIS A 48 19.54 -6.74 -9.64
N HIS A 49 18.61 -7.13 -8.77
CA HIS A 49 17.25 -6.58 -8.72
C HIS A 49 17.05 -5.58 -7.58
N PHE A 50 17.72 -5.78 -6.45
CA PHE A 50 17.60 -4.93 -5.26
C PHE A 50 18.94 -4.79 -4.56
N ASP A 51 19.42 -3.55 -4.44
CA ASP A 51 20.72 -3.25 -3.86
C ASP A 51 20.73 -3.35 -2.32
N SER A 52 19.55 -3.29 -1.68
CA SER A 52 19.43 -3.37 -0.23
C SER A 52 18.06 -3.83 0.25
N LYS A 53 17.97 -4.12 1.56
CA LYS A 53 16.72 -4.45 2.26
C LYS A 53 15.73 -3.29 2.27
N GLU A 54 16.24 -2.07 2.38
CA GLU A 54 15.48 -0.82 2.28
C GLU A 54 14.93 -0.63 0.87
N ALA A 55 15.71 -0.89 -0.17
CA ALA A 55 15.24 -0.82 -1.56
C ALA A 55 14.13 -1.85 -1.83
N LEU A 56 14.27 -3.05 -1.27
CA LEU A 56 13.24 -4.09 -1.36
C LEU A 56 11.96 -3.71 -0.62
N ALA A 57 12.06 -3.16 0.59
CA ALA A 57 10.91 -2.65 1.33
C ALA A 57 10.22 -1.49 0.62
N SER A 58 10.99 -0.57 0.02
CA SER A 58 10.45 0.56 -0.75
C SER A 58 9.59 0.05 -1.92
N ALA A 59 10.08 -0.94 -2.66
CA ALA A 59 9.32 -1.52 -3.76
C ALA A 59 8.04 -2.24 -3.30
N ILE A 60 8.05 -2.90 -2.14
CA ILE A 60 6.84 -3.50 -1.57
C ILE A 60 5.83 -2.39 -1.19
N ILE A 61 6.31 -1.31 -0.57
CA ILE A 61 5.45 -0.16 -0.19
C ILE A 61 4.83 0.45 -1.45
N GLU A 62 5.61 0.70 -2.49
CA GLU A 62 5.15 1.26 -3.76
C GLU A 62 4.11 0.36 -4.44
N GLU A 63 4.38 -0.94 -4.55
CA GLU A 63 3.45 -1.88 -5.18
C GLU A 63 2.15 -2.04 -4.38
N GLY A 64 2.24 -2.11 -3.05
CA GLY A 64 1.05 -2.15 -2.20
C GLY A 64 0.27 -0.85 -2.24
N SER A 65 0.94 0.31 -2.25
CA SER A 65 0.29 1.62 -2.38
C SER A 65 -0.50 1.71 -3.69
N GLU A 66 0.12 1.36 -4.81
CA GLU A 66 -0.55 1.40 -6.12
C GLU A 66 -1.72 0.40 -6.18
N ALA A 67 -1.60 -0.77 -5.56
CA ALA A 67 -2.71 -1.73 -5.47
C ALA A 67 -3.90 -1.16 -4.68
N LEU A 68 -3.64 -0.47 -3.56
CA LEU A 68 -4.68 0.16 -2.74
C LEU A 68 -5.36 1.34 -3.47
N LEU A 69 -4.56 2.21 -4.08
CA LEU A 69 -5.08 3.32 -4.90
C LEU A 69 -5.86 2.80 -6.10
N GLY A 70 -5.37 1.73 -6.74
CA GLY A 70 -6.07 1.04 -7.83
C GLY A 70 -7.42 0.47 -7.37
N ALA A 71 -7.48 -0.19 -6.22
CA ALA A 71 -8.73 -0.71 -5.65
C ALA A 71 -9.74 0.42 -5.38
N PHE A 72 -9.28 1.55 -4.83
CA PHE A 72 -10.10 2.73 -4.62
C PHE A 72 -10.64 3.29 -5.95
N ARG A 73 -9.76 3.54 -6.93
CA ARG A 73 -10.13 4.09 -8.24
C ARG A 73 -11.08 3.18 -9.01
N ASN A 74 -10.90 1.86 -8.93
CA ASN A 74 -11.72 0.90 -9.67
C ASN A 74 -13.19 0.90 -9.25
N VAL A 75 -13.50 1.27 -8.00
CA VAL A 75 -14.88 1.37 -7.51
C VAL A 75 -15.44 2.79 -7.64
N CYS A 76 -14.57 3.80 -7.85
CA CYS A 76 -14.98 5.19 -8.05
C CYS A 76 -15.41 5.40 -9.51
N GLY A 77 -16.71 5.26 -9.78
CA GLY A 77 -17.30 5.57 -11.08
C GLY A 77 -17.58 7.07 -11.24
N SER A 78 -17.31 7.64 -12.41
CA SER A 78 -17.70 9.03 -12.71
C SER A 78 -19.22 9.23 -12.81
N ALA A 79 -19.98 8.14 -12.98
CA ALA A 79 -21.44 8.15 -13.02
C ALA A 79 -22.09 8.02 -11.64
N SER A 80 -21.33 7.60 -10.63
CA SER A 80 -21.81 7.43 -9.25
C SER A 80 -21.60 8.73 -8.45
N PRO A 81 -22.50 9.06 -7.52
CA PRO A 81 -22.30 10.16 -6.56
C PRO A 81 -20.96 10.04 -5.82
N ALA A 82 -20.28 11.15 -5.62
CA ALA A 82 -18.92 11.13 -5.07
C ALA A 82 -18.88 10.68 -3.61
N LEU A 83 -19.91 10.98 -2.81
CA LEU A 83 -20.01 10.46 -1.44
C LEU A 83 -20.12 8.92 -1.42
N GLU A 84 -20.88 8.35 -2.36
CA GLU A 84 -20.98 6.90 -2.52
C GLU A 84 -19.63 6.29 -2.92
N ASN A 85 -18.90 6.94 -3.82
CA ASN A 85 -17.54 6.56 -4.19
C ASN A 85 -16.59 6.54 -3.00
N MET A 86 -16.65 7.55 -2.11
CA MET A 86 -15.84 7.58 -0.89
C MET A 86 -16.13 6.36 0.00
N ILE A 87 -17.40 6.04 0.21
CA ILE A 87 -17.83 4.89 1.03
C ILE A 87 -17.34 3.57 0.41
N HIS A 88 -17.63 3.35 -0.88
CA HIS A 88 -17.22 2.14 -1.59
C HIS A 88 -15.70 2.01 -1.66
N GLY A 89 -15.00 3.11 -1.91
CA GLY A 89 -13.55 3.19 -1.94
C GLY A 89 -12.92 2.78 -0.61
N THR A 90 -13.44 3.28 0.51
CA THR A 90 -13.01 2.87 1.85
C THR A 90 -13.17 1.36 2.06
N PHE A 91 -14.30 0.78 1.69
CA PHE A 91 -14.52 -0.67 1.81
C PHE A 91 -13.65 -1.49 0.86
N ALA A 92 -13.38 -1.00 -0.35
CA ALA A 92 -12.49 -1.66 -1.31
C ALA A 92 -11.06 -1.73 -0.78
N VAL A 93 -10.56 -0.63 -0.22
CA VAL A 93 -9.25 -0.57 0.45
C VAL A 93 -9.20 -1.51 1.66
N ALA A 94 -10.20 -1.45 2.54
CA ALA A 94 -10.28 -2.32 3.71
C ALA A 94 -10.33 -3.81 3.33
N HIS A 95 -11.10 -4.16 2.28
CA HIS A 95 -11.17 -5.52 1.77
C HIS A 95 -9.82 -5.98 1.21
N LEU A 96 -9.17 -5.18 0.37
CA LEU A 96 -7.87 -5.53 -0.20
C LEU A 96 -6.81 -5.76 0.89
N LEU A 97 -6.78 -4.90 1.91
CA LEU A 97 -5.93 -5.08 3.08
C LEU A 97 -6.25 -6.36 3.88
N SER A 98 -7.43 -6.96 3.75
CA SER A 98 -7.76 -8.22 4.45
C SER A 98 -7.35 -9.47 3.68
N VAL A 99 -7.34 -9.41 2.34
CA VAL A 99 -7.13 -10.59 1.50
C VAL A 99 -5.74 -10.62 0.84
N ASP A 100 -5.14 -9.45 0.59
CA ASP A 100 -3.87 -9.36 -0.11
C ASP A 100 -2.69 -9.20 0.86
N LYS A 101 -1.68 -10.07 0.72
CA LYS A 101 -0.51 -10.05 1.62
C LYS A 101 0.47 -8.92 1.29
N VAL A 102 0.55 -8.48 0.04
CA VAL A 102 1.46 -7.41 -0.39
C VAL A 102 0.96 -6.07 0.14
N ALA A 103 -0.34 -5.81 0.00
CA ALA A 103 -1.00 -4.62 0.55
C ALA A 103 -0.83 -4.55 2.09
N ARG A 104 -0.96 -5.68 2.78
CA ARG A 104 -0.69 -5.75 4.23
C ARG A 104 0.77 -5.49 4.57
N ALA A 105 1.71 -6.10 3.85
CA ALA A 105 3.13 -5.89 4.10
C ALA A 105 3.52 -4.43 3.83
N ALA A 106 2.99 -3.80 2.78
CA ALA A 106 3.20 -2.39 2.48
C ALA A 106 2.73 -1.48 3.61
N GLU A 107 1.53 -1.73 4.15
CA GLU A 107 0.98 -0.99 5.29
C GLU A 107 1.83 -1.16 6.55
N GLN A 108 2.22 -2.38 6.90
CA GLN A 108 3.09 -2.66 8.04
C GLN A 108 4.48 -2.02 7.90
N LEU A 109 5.09 -2.13 6.72
CA LEU A 109 6.38 -1.53 6.42
C LEU A 109 6.31 0.00 6.49
N THR A 110 5.21 0.58 6.00
CA THR A 110 4.96 2.03 6.08
C THR A 110 4.96 2.49 7.54
N ALA A 111 4.26 1.78 8.43
CA ALA A 111 4.22 2.13 9.85
C ALA A 111 5.60 2.07 10.52
N VAL A 112 6.42 1.07 10.17
CA VAL A 112 7.76 0.88 10.75
C VAL A 112 8.80 1.86 10.17
N LEU A 113 8.68 2.20 8.89
CA LEU A 113 9.65 3.00 8.15
C LEU A 113 9.24 4.48 8.01
N ALA A 114 8.13 4.88 8.62
CA ALA A 114 7.71 6.26 8.68
C ALA A 114 8.84 7.15 9.22
N GLY A 115 9.21 8.19 8.47
CA GLY A 115 10.31 9.11 8.81
C GLY A 115 11.70 8.66 8.36
N PHE A 116 11.88 7.43 7.88
CA PHE A 116 13.17 6.89 7.40
C PHE A 116 13.15 6.46 5.94
N ASN A 117 11.98 6.41 5.31
CA ASN A 117 11.80 5.95 3.94
C ASN A 117 10.84 6.86 3.16
N ALA A 118 11.23 7.25 1.95
CA ALA A 118 10.44 8.16 1.11
C ALA A 118 9.13 7.52 0.63
N ALA A 119 9.13 6.23 0.24
CA ALA A 119 7.91 5.54 -0.16
C ALA A 119 6.92 5.46 1.00
N ALA A 120 7.40 5.17 2.21
CA ALA A 120 6.57 5.20 3.42
C ALA A 120 5.99 6.60 3.69
N ALA A 121 6.78 7.66 3.51
CA ALA A 121 6.32 9.04 3.71
C ALA A 121 5.21 9.43 2.72
N HIS A 122 5.26 8.93 1.48
CA HIS A 122 4.26 9.23 0.45
C HIS A 122 2.98 8.38 0.54
N PHE A 123 3.05 7.18 1.14
CA PHE A 123 1.96 6.20 1.16
C PHE A 123 0.60 6.78 1.60
N PHE A 124 0.55 7.43 2.76
CA PHE A 124 -0.71 8.00 3.27
C PHE A 124 -1.12 9.26 2.50
N SER A 125 -0.16 10.12 2.14
CA SER A 125 -0.46 11.36 1.40
C SER A 125 -1.11 11.09 0.04
N ALA A 126 -0.72 10.01 -0.64
CA ALA A 126 -1.33 9.61 -1.91
C ALA A 126 -2.79 9.17 -1.73
N GLY A 127 -3.08 8.36 -0.70
CA GLY A 127 -4.44 7.95 -0.37
C GLY A 127 -5.34 9.11 0.06
N VAL A 128 -4.80 10.05 0.84
CA VAL A 128 -5.51 11.29 1.22
C VAL A 128 -5.84 12.13 -0.01
N GLY A 129 -4.92 12.24 -0.97
CA GLY A 129 -5.15 12.99 -2.21
C GLY A 129 -6.31 12.44 -3.04
N GLU A 130 -6.39 11.12 -3.24
CA GLU A 130 -7.50 10.48 -3.97
C GLU A 130 -8.85 10.66 -3.25
N MET A 131 -8.86 10.51 -1.93
CA MET A 131 -10.07 10.72 -1.12
C MET A 131 -10.52 12.20 -1.14
N ALA A 132 -9.57 13.14 -1.07
CA ALA A 132 -9.85 14.58 -1.10
C ALA A 132 -10.46 15.01 -2.44
N GLU A 133 -10.07 14.37 -3.54
CA GLU A 133 -10.69 14.62 -4.83
C GLU A 133 -12.16 14.19 -4.86
N GLN A 134 -12.50 13.03 -4.30
CA GLN A 134 -13.90 12.64 -4.14
C GLN A 134 -14.64 13.55 -3.15
N ALA A 135 -14.00 13.99 -2.06
CA ALA A 135 -14.61 14.92 -1.11
C ALA A 135 -14.95 16.27 -1.76
N ARG A 136 -14.03 16.85 -2.55
CA ARG A 136 -14.29 18.07 -3.34
C ARG A 136 -15.44 17.89 -4.31
N ARG A 137 -15.48 16.75 -5.00
CA ARG A 137 -16.57 16.43 -5.93
C ARG A 137 -17.91 16.28 -5.19
N ALA A 138 -17.92 15.66 -4.02
CA ALA A 138 -19.12 15.51 -3.19
C ALA A 138 -19.67 16.86 -2.72
N ILE A 139 -18.81 17.82 -2.40
CA ILE A 139 -19.23 19.20 -2.10
C ILE A 139 -19.86 19.85 -3.33
N ALA A 140 -19.23 19.71 -4.51
CA ALA A 140 -19.75 20.27 -5.75
C ALA A 140 -21.10 19.65 -6.18
N GLU A 141 -21.32 18.38 -5.86
CA GLU A 141 -22.58 17.66 -6.10
C GLU A 141 -23.66 17.96 -5.06
N GLY A 142 -23.29 18.58 -3.93
CA GLY A 142 -24.19 18.88 -2.80
C GLY A 142 -24.42 17.72 -1.83
N ASP A 143 -23.66 16.64 -1.97
CA ASP A 143 -23.71 15.46 -1.10
C ASP A 143 -22.91 15.64 0.20
N LEU A 144 -21.93 16.55 0.20
CA LEU A 144 -21.16 16.95 1.37
C LEU A 144 -21.36 18.44 1.65
N ARG A 145 -21.41 18.83 2.94
CA ARG A 145 -21.55 20.24 3.33
C ARG A 145 -20.34 21.05 2.87
N ASP A 146 -20.58 22.26 2.41
CA ASP A 146 -19.56 23.19 1.86
C ASP A 146 -18.67 23.84 2.93
N ASP A 147 -19.01 23.69 4.21
CA ASP A 147 -18.23 24.14 5.36
C ASP A 147 -17.17 23.12 5.82
N VAL A 148 -17.13 21.94 5.20
CA VAL A 148 -16.16 20.88 5.52
C VAL A 148 -14.88 21.06 4.71
N ASP A 149 -13.74 20.99 5.40
CA ASP A 149 -12.42 20.92 4.78
C ASP A 149 -12.22 19.54 4.11
N PRO A 150 -12.07 19.47 2.77
CA PRO A 150 -11.91 18.23 2.02
C PRO A 150 -10.68 17.42 2.43
N GLU A 151 -9.58 18.10 2.76
CA GLU A 151 -8.35 17.47 3.21
C GLU A 151 -8.55 16.85 4.60
N LEU A 152 -9.12 17.60 5.54
CA LEU A 152 -9.33 17.12 6.91
C LEU A 152 -10.27 15.90 6.99
N VAL A 153 -11.38 15.93 6.23
CA VAL A 153 -12.30 14.77 6.18
C VAL A 153 -11.62 13.55 5.57
N SER A 154 -10.76 13.77 4.56
CA SER A 154 -10.03 12.70 3.88
C SER A 154 -8.96 12.10 4.78
N GLU A 155 -8.20 12.92 5.50
CA GLU A 155 -7.25 12.49 6.53
C GLU A 155 -7.96 11.67 7.61
N SER A 156 -9.15 12.09 8.04
CA SER A 156 -9.94 11.40 9.06
C SER A 156 -10.40 10.02 8.59
N ILE A 157 -10.92 9.92 7.36
CA ILE A 157 -11.40 8.65 6.77
C ILE A 157 -10.23 7.70 6.51
N VAL A 158 -9.15 8.19 5.88
CA VAL A 158 -7.94 7.40 5.63
C VAL A 158 -7.35 6.93 6.95
N GLY A 159 -7.19 7.83 7.92
CA GLY A 159 -6.71 7.53 9.26
C GLY A 159 -7.55 6.46 9.96
N ALA A 160 -8.88 6.52 9.88
CA ALA A 160 -9.77 5.50 10.44
C ALA A 160 -9.61 4.15 9.73
N THR A 161 -9.49 4.14 8.40
CA THR A 161 -9.34 2.92 7.59
C THR A 161 -8.10 2.12 8.00
N PHE A 162 -6.98 2.79 8.22
CA PHE A 162 -5.73 2.16 8.64
C PHE A 162 -5.65 1.96 10.17
N GLY A 163 -6.21 2.88 10.96
CA GLY A 163 -6.21 2.82 12.43
C GLY A 163 -7.03 1.67 13.02
N MET A 164 -8.13 1.27 12.39
CA MET A 164 -8.92 0.10 12.83
C MET A 164 -8.11 -1.20 12.81
N ARG A 165 -7.15 -1.34 11.89
CA ARG A 165 -6.31 -2.54 11.81
C ARG A 165 -5.24 -2.61 12.89
N LEU A 166 -4.77 -1.45 13.39
CA LEU A 166 -3.89 -1.41 14.57
C LEU A 166 -4.59 -2.02 15.80
N GLN A 167 -5.90 -1.79 15.94
CA GLN A 167 -6.70 -2.33 17.05
C GLN A 167 -7.04 -3.81 16.86
N ALA A 168 -7.26 -4.27 15.62
CA ALA A 168 -7.55 -5.67 15.31
C ALA A 168 -6.37 -6.63 15.57
N ASN A 169 -5.13 -6.13 15.62
CA ASN A 169 -3.94 -6.92 15.99
C ASN A 169 -3.70 -7.00 17.51
N VAL A 170 -4.50 -6.29 18.32
CA VAL A 170 -4.40 -6.25 19.78
C VAL A 170 -5.52 -7.08 20.46
N ALA A 171 -6.52 -7.53 19.69
CA ALA A 171 -7.61 -8.41 20.12
C ALA A 171 -7.33 -9.88 19.76
#